data_AF-A0A843K7B8-F1
#
_entry.id   AF-A0A843K7B8-F1
#
_cell.length_a   1.000
_cell.length_b   1.000
_cell.length_c   1.000
_cell.angle_alpha   90.00
_cell.angle_beta   90.00
_cell.angle_gamma   90.00
#
_symmetry.space_group_name_H-M   'P 1'
#
loop_
_entity.id
_entity.type
_entity.pdbx_description
1 polymer ?
#
loop_
_entity_poly.entity_id
_entity_poly.type
_entity_poly.pdbx_seq_one_letter_code
_entity_poly.pdbx_strand_id
1 'polypeptide(L)' 'MCKLTPVPYRVLIKKLKNLGLEGPHSGNKHPYMIIGETVIILPNPHQGRDVDVRLIKTILKDVGISREEWLSA' A
#
# COMPACT_ATOMS: atom_id res chain seq x y z
N MET A 1 -14.82 -9.01 13.35
CA MET A 1 -13.58 -8.36 12.87
C MET A 1 -13.33 -8.73 11.41
N CYS A 2 -13.41 -7.77 10.49
CA CYS A 2 -13.22 -8.01 9.05
C CYS A 2 -11.78 -8.39 8.73
N LYS A 3 -11.55 -9.51 8.04
CA LYS A 3 -10.22 -10.04 7.69
C LYS A 3 -9.52 -9.15 6.65
N LEU A 4 -8.22 -8.95 6.79
CA LEU A 4 -7.41 -8.43 5.69
C LEU A 4 -7.31 -9.53 4.62
N THR A 5 -7.62 -9.20 3.39
CA THR A 5 -7.51 -10.09 2.23
C THR A 5 -6.42 -9.60 1.31
N PRO A 6 -5.79 -10.48 0.51
CA PRO A 6 -4.96 -10.05 -0.60
C PRO A 6 -5.74 -9.12 -1.51
N VAL A 7 -5.07 -8.13 -2.09
CA VAL A 7 -5.71 -7.19 -3.02
C VAL A 7 -4.86 -7.00 -4.27
N PRO A 8 -5.46 -6.75 -5.45
CA PRO A 8 -4.70 -6.41 -6.64
C PRO A 8 -3.84 -5.17 -6.40
N TYR A 9 -2.66 -5.11 -7.01
CA TYR A 9 -1.74 -3.95 -6.87
C TYR A 9 -2.43 -2.61 -7.14
N ARG A 10 -3.31 -2.53 -8.14
CA ARG A 10 -4.09 -1.32 -8.44
C ARG A 10 -5.00 -0.89 -7.28
N VAL A 11 -5.58 -1.85 -6.57
CA VAL A 11 -6.43 -1.59 -5.39
C VAL A 11 -5.57 -1.11 -4.22
N LEU A 12 -4.38 -1.70 -4.03
CA LEU A 12 -3.42 -1.22 -3.04
C LEU A 12 -3.12 0.27 -3.25
N ILE A 13 -2.71 0.65 -4.47
CA ILE A 13 -2.39 2.05 -4.80
C ILE A 13 -3.59 2.96 -4.56
N LYS A 14 -4.79 2.56 -4.99
CA LYS A 14 -6.00 3.38 -4.82
C LYS A 14 -6.31 3.64 -3.35
N LYS A 15 -6.27 2.61 -2.51
CA LYS A 15 -6.52 2.74 -1.07
C LYS A 15 -5.46 3.59 -0.38
N LEU A 16 -4.18 3.39 -0.71
CA LEU A 16 -3.10 4.21 -0.18
C LEU A 16 -3.28 5.69 -0.54
N LYS A 17 -3.70 6.00 -1.77
CA LYS A 17 -4.04 7.38 -2.16
C LYS A 17 -5.20 7.96 -1.35
N ASN A 18 -6.27 7.19 -1.14
CA ASN A 18 -7.40 7.61 -0.32
C ASN A 18 -7.00 7.91 1.13
N LEU A 19 -5.95 7.24 1.62
CA LEU A 19 -5.38 7.43 2.95
C LEU A 19 -4.35 8.57 3.01
N GLY A 20 -4.19 9.34 1.93
CA GLY A 20 -3.32 10.52 1.90
C GLY A 20 -1.89 10.24 1.45
N LEU A 21 -1.57 9.05 0.94
CA LEU A 21 -0.26 8.78 0.34
C LEU A 21 -0.18 9.36 -1.08
N GLU A 22 0.93 10.01 -1.40
CA GLU A 22 1.26 10.56 -2.72
C GLU A 22 2.08 9.56 -3.56
N GLY A 23 1.93 9.60 -4.89
CA GLY A 23 2.62 8.72 -5.84
C GLY A 23 1.67 7.79 -6.63
N PRO A 24 2.06 6.57 -7.03
CA PRO A 24 3.41 6.02 -6.92
C PRO A 24 4.37 6.74 -7.87
N HIS A 25 5.53 7.11 -7.35
CA HIS A 25 6.64 7.65 -8.13
C HIS A 25 7.46 6.51 -8.71
N SER A 26 7.88 6.64 -9.97
CA SER A 26 8.74 5.66 -10.61
C SER A 26 10.18 5.80 -10.09
N GLY A 27 10.64 4.83 -9.31
CA GLY A 27 12.06 4.66 -9.02
C GLY A 27 12.76 3.80 -10.07
N ASN A 28 14.10 3.80 -10.08
CA ASN A 28 14.91 2.99 -11.01
C ASN A 28 14.72 1.47 -10.85
N LYS A 29 14.19 1.00 -9.71
CA LYS A 29 13.99 -0.43 -9.41
C LYS A 29 12.59 -0.75 -8.91
N HIS A 30 12.12 0.01 -7.93
CA HIS A 30 10.83 -0.17 -7.27
C HIS A 30 10.07 1.16 -7.22
N PRO A 31 8.75 1.18 -7.48
CA PRO A 31 7.93 2.35 -7.23
C PRO A 31 7.92 2.70 -5.74
N TYR A 32 7.65 3.94 -5.42
CA TYR A 32 7.52 4.36 -4.02
C TYR A 32 6.38 5.38 -3.85
N MET A 33 5.85 5.48 -2.64
CA MET A 33 4.83 6.46 -2.25
C MET A 33 5.29 7.22 -1.01
N ILE A 34 4.76 8.42 -0.79
CA ILE A 34 5.18 9.33 0.28
C ILE A 34 3.96 9.71 1.13
N ILE A 35 4.12 9.80 2.45
CA ILE A 35 3.15 10.42 3.36
C ILE A 35 3.88 11.23 4.42
N GLY A 36 3.71 12.55 4.38
CA GLY A 36 4.52 13.47 5.18
C GLY A 36 6.01 13.28 4.88
N GLU A 37 6.77 12.87 5.88
CA GLU A 37 8.21 12.61 5.79
C GLU A 37 8.55 11.13 5.54
N THR A 38 7.54 10.24 5.52
CA THR A 38 7.73 8.80 5.38
C THR A 38 7.65 8.38 3.93
N VAL A 39 8.65 7.62 3.47
CA VAL A 39 8.70 7.03 2.12
C VAL A 39 8.48 5.52 2.22
N ILE A 40 7.50 5.00 1.47
CA ILE A 40 7.24 3.56 1.36
C ILE A 40 7.70 3.06 -0.01
N ILE A 41 8.56 2.04 -0.01
CA ILE A 41 8.91 1.30 -1.21
C ILE A 41 7.82 0.27 -1.50
N LEU A 42 7.25 0.35 -2.70
CA LEU A 42 6.24 -0.59 -3.18
C LEU A 42 6.91 -1.76 -3.91
N PRO A 43 6.31 -2.96 -3.86
CA PRO A 43 6.78 -4.06 -4.70
C PRO A 43 6.63 -3.69 -6.18
N ASN A 44 7.44 -4.32 -7.04
CA ASN A 44 7.21 -4.17 -8.46
C ASN A 44 5.83 -4.73 -8.83
N PRO A 45 5.09 -4.05 -9.72
CA PRO A 45 3.83 -4.56 -10.22
C PRO A 45 4.11 -5.79 -11.08
N HIS A 46 4.20 -6.96 -10.44
CA HIS A 46 4.23 -8.23 -11.15
C HIS A 46 2.89 -8.42 -11.86
N GLN A 47 2.94 -8.92 -13.09
CA GLN A 47 1.84 -8.93 -14.06
C GLN A 47 0.68 -9.88 -13.66
N GLY A 48 -0.05 -9.57 -12.58
CA GLY A 48 -1.36 -10.17 -12.29
C GLY A 48 -1.51 -10.93 -10.96
N ARG A 49 -0.59 -10.80 -10.00
CA ARG A 49 -0.79 -11.39 -8.65
C ARG A 49 -1.28 -10.35 -7.64
N ASP A 50 -2.13 -10.81 -6.73
CA ASP A 50 -2.55 -10.02 -5.58
C ASP A 50 -1.38 -9.78 -4.62
N VAL A 51 -1.42 -8.63 -3.96
CA VAL A 51 -0.51 -8.26 -2.89
C VAL A 51 -0.89 -9.03 -1.64
N ASP A 52 0.06 -9.80 -1.10
CA ASP A 52 -0.15 -10.61 0.10
C ASP A 52 -0.49 -9.73 1.32
N VAL A 53 -1.36 -10.25 2.19
CA VAL A 53 -1.76 -9.62 3.45
C VAL A 53 -0.56 -9.26 4.33
N ARG A 54 0.52 -10.05 4.31
CA ARG A 54 1.76 -9.75 5.04
C ARG A 54 2.36 -8.43 4.60
N LEU A 55 2.45 -8.21 3.28
CA LEU A 55 3.02 -6.97 2.75
C LEU A 55 2.13 -5.77 3.05
N ILE A 56 0.81 -5.94 2.91
CA ILE A 56 -0.16 -4.90 3.31
C ILE A 56 0.03 -4.53 4.78
N LYS A 57 0.14 -5.52 5.68
CA LYS A 57 0.35 -5.27 7.11
C LYS A 57 1.67 -4.53 7.39
N THR A 58 2.75 -4.88 6.71
CA THR A 58 4.04 -4.20 6.86
C THR A 58 3.91 -2.74 6.44
N ILE A 59 3.34 -2.48 5.25
CA ILE A 59 3.11 -1.13 4.74
C ILE A 59 2.29 -0.31 5.74
N LEU A 60 1.13 -0.83 6.19
CA LEU A 60 0.25 -0.13 7.14
C LEU A 60 0.97 0.20 8.45
N LYS A 61 1.79 -0.72 8.96
CA LYS A 61 2.59 -0.50 10.17
C LYS A 61 3.63 0.60 9.96
N ASP A 62 4.31 0.62 8.80
CA ASP A 62 5.38 1.58 8.51
C ASP A 62 4.85 3.01 8.39
N VAL A 63 3.59 3.19 7.98
CA VAL A 63 2.93 4.52 7.94
C VAL A 63 1.95 4.78 9.07
N GLY A 64 1.88 3.91 10.07
CA GLY A 64 1.04 4.11 11.24
C GLY A 64 -0.47 4.09 10.94
N ILE A 65 -0.89 3.46 9.84
CA ILE A 65 -2.30 3.33 9.47
C ILE A 65 -2.89 2.09 10.14
N SER A 66 -4.01 2.26 10.82
CA SER A 66 -4.74 1.17 11.44
C SER A 66 -5.44 0.28 10.41
N ARG A 67 -5.78 -0.94 10.82
CA ARG A 67 -6.53 -1.86 9.97
C ARG A 67 -7.93 -1.33 9.68
N GLU A 68 -8.53 -0.64 10.64
CA GLU A 68 -9.86 -0.06 10.59
C GLU A 68 -9.92 1.06 9.54
N GLU A 69 -8.90 1.93 9.52
CA GLU A 69 -8.73 2.94 8.47
C GLU A 69 -8.58 2.30 7.09
N TRP A 70 -7.74 1.27 6.97
CA TRP A 70 -7.56 0.54 5.72
C TRP A 70 -8.85 -0.11 5.18
N LEU A 71 -9.68 -0.63 6.08
CA LEU A 71 -10.96 -1.26 5.72
C LEU A 71 -12.04 -0.24 5.35
N SER A 72 -11.90 1.01 5.82
CA SER A 72 -12.85 2.10 5.57
C SER A 72 -12.51 2.95 4.34
N ALA A 73 -11.27 2.87 3.84
CA ALA A 73 -10.76 3.57 2.65
C ALA A 73 -11.10 2.88 1.32
#